data_AF-A0A7C7J6M2-F1
#
_entry.id   AF-A0A7C7J6M2-F1
#
_cell.length_a   1.000
_cell.length_b   1.000
_cell.length_c   1.000
_cell.angle_alpha   90.00
_cell.angle_beta   90.00
_cell.angle_gamma   90.00
#
_symmetry.space_group_name_H-M   'P 1'
#
loop_
_entity.id
_entity.type
_entity.pdbx_description
1 polymer ?
#
loop_
_entity_poly.entity_id
_entity_poly.type
_entity_poly.pdbx_seq_one_letter_code
_entity_poly.pdbx_strand_id
1 'polypeptide(L)'
;MLVALIMSEDIFNDERSAQFFTVVHMFQRTAMVHMGMMPDHEGNRQWNMVEAKSGIDMIQMLKEKTEGNLQEQETKLLSAIIAELQMQFVNAPQAKKDMEAKIDEAEKTQQAFTSPRDGPAEEIVNDGEEE
;
A
#
# COMPACT_ATOMS: atom_id res chain seq x y z
N MET A 1 4.57 10.76 1.34
CA MET A 1 5.02 12.16 1.09
C MET A 1 5.54 12.83 2.36
N LEU A 2 4.93 12.56 3.53
CA LEU A 2 5.38 13.06 4.83
C LEU A 2 6.81 12.57 5.19
N VAL A 3 7.12 11.30 4.90
CA VAL A 3 8.44 10.71 5.15
C VAL A 3 9.54 11.41 4.34
N ALA A 4 9.31 11.72 3.07
CA ALA A 4 10.27 12.41 2.21
C ALA A 4 10.62 13.82 2.72
N LEU A 5 9.68 14.49 3.39
CA LEU A 5 9.91 15.82 3.99
C LEU A 5 10.73 15.75 5.28
N ILE A 6 10.70 14.60 5.96
CA ILE A 6 11.45 14.35 7.21
C ILE A 6 12.89 13.89 6.91
N MET A 7 13.21 13.47 5.67
CA MET A 7 14.56 13.06 5.25
C MET A 7 15.55 14.25 5.08
N SER A 8 15.53 15.23 5.97
CA SER A 8 16.52 16.30 6.05
C SER A 8 17.91 15.77 6.42
N GLU A 9 18.95 16.49 6.00
CA GLU A 9 20.38 16.13 6.15
C GLU A 9 20.78 15.67 7.56
N ASP A 10 20.08 16.12 8.62
CA ASP A 10 20.37 15.76 10.02
C ASP A 10 20.06 14.30 10.43
N ILE A 11 19.14 13.59 9.75
CA ILE A 11 18.74 12.22 10.16
C ILE A 11 19.80 11.16 9.81
N PHE A 12 20.62 11.45 8.80
CA PHE A 12 21.69 10.56 8.33
C PHE A 12 23.08 11.08 8.70
N ASN A 13 23.16 11.84 9.81
CA ASN A 13 24.42 12.41 10.28
C ASN A 13 25.46 11.36 10.72
N ASP A 14 25.06 10.11 10.96
CA ASP A 14 25.99 9.02 11.23
C ASP A 14 25.61 7.71 10.51
N GLU A 15 26.63 6.90 10.23
CA GLU A 15 26.53 5.65 9.49
C GLU A 15 25.61 4.61 10.16
N ARG A 16 25.55 4.60 11.51
CA ARG A 16 24.72 3.63 12.24
C ARG A 16 23.24 3.99 12.12
N SER A 17 22.88 5.26 12.19
CA SER A 17 21.52 5.71 11.89
C SER A 17 21.10 5.31 10.48
N ALA A 18 21.97 5.51 9.48
CA ALA A 18 21.69 5.09 8.11
C ALA A 18 21.46 3.56 7.96
N GLN A 19 22.29 2.75 8.63
CA GLN A 19 22.13 1.29 8.65
C GLN A 19 20.84 0.87 9.36
N PHE A 20 20.51 1.51 10.49
CA PHE A 20 19.28 1.24 11.22
C PHE A 20 18.04 1.56 10.37
N PHE A 21 18.03 2.70 9.68
CA PHE A 21 16.94 3.04 8.76
C PHE A 21 16.83 2.10 7.58
N THR A 22 17.95 1.56 7.10
CA THR A 22 17.93 0.52 6.06
C THR A 22 17.14 -0.71 6.53
N VAL A 23 17.35 -1.14 7.79
CA VAL A 23 16.60 -2.25 8.39
C VAL A 23 15.10 -1.93 8.53
N VAL A 24 14.76 -0.73 9.01
CA VAL A 24 13.36 -0.28 9.12
C VAL A 24 12.68 -0.30 7.75
N HIS A 25 13.37 0.22 6.73
CA HIS A 25 12.85 0.29 5.37
C HIS A 25 12.66 -1.09 4.73
N MET A 26 13.49 -2.09 5.07
CA MET A 26 13.27 -3.48 4.65
C MET A 26 11.91 -4.00 5.16
N PHE A 27 11.60 -3.83 6.45
CA PHE A 27 10.31 -4.23 7.01
C PHE A 27 9.15 -3.42 6.44
N GLN A 28 9.35 -2.11 6.22
CA GLN A 28 8.36 -1.25 5.59
C GLN A 28 8.00 -1.76 4.18
N ARG A 29 9.01 -2.15 3.38
CA ARG A 29 8.79 -2.74 2.06
C ARG A 29 8.03 -4.06 2.14
N THR A 30 8.42 -4.95 3.04
CA THR A 30 7.70 -6.22 3.26
C THR A 30 6.22 -5.97 3.56
N ALA A 31 5.90 -5.04 4.45
CA ALA A 31 4.52 -4.68 4.75
C ALA A 31 3.78 -4.17 3.49
N MET A 32 4.37 -3.23 2.75
CA MET A 32 3.75 -2.66 1.55
C MET A 32 3.56 -3.67 0.40
N VAL A 33 4.49 -4.60 0.21
CA VAL A 33 4.35 -5.69 -0.79
C VAL A 33 3.17 -6.59 -0.43
N HIS A 34 3.03 -6.98 0.84
CA HIS A 34 1.93 -7.82 1.29
C HIS A 34 0.58 -7.09 1.39
N MET A 35 0.58 -5.74 1.38
CA MET A 35 -0.62 -4.91 1.20
C MET A 35 -0.98 -4.67 -0.28
N GLY A 36 -0.27 -5.29 -1.23
CA GLY A 36 -0.54 -5.13 -2.66
C GLY A 36 -0.20 -3.74 -3.20
N MET A 37 0.51 -2.92 -2.43
CA MET A 37 0.89 -1.55 -2.80
C MET A 37 2.16 -1.51 -3.65
N MET A 38 2.97 -2.55 -3.58
CA MET A 38 4.13 -2.77 -4.43
C MET A 38 4.13 -4.18 -5.01
N PRO A 39 4.68 -4.37 -6.22
CA PRO A 39 4.95 -5.69 -6.74
C PRO A 39 6.06 -6.37 -5.92
N ASP A 40 6.01 -7.70 -5.84
CA ASP A 40 7.13 -8.50 -5.38
C ASP A 40 8.25 -8.58 -6.45
N HIS A 41 9.28 -9.38 -6.17
CA HIS A 41 10.41 -9.58 -7.08
C HIS A 41 10.05 -10.28 -8.39
N GLU A 42 8.93 -11.01 -8.43
CA GLU A 42 8.38 -11.64 -9.64
C GLU A 42 7.44 -10.70 -10.42
N GLY A 43 7.14 -9.52 -9.88
CA GLY A 43 6.22 -8.56 -10.47
C GLY A 43 4.76 -8.76 -10.03
N ASN A 44 4.48 -9.72 -9.15
CA ASN A 44 3.14 -10.05 -8.70
C ASN A 44 2.71 -9.16 -7.53
N ARG A 45 1.42 -8.82 -7.46
CA ARG A 45 0.85 -8.17 -6.28
C ARG A 45 0.34 -9.21 -5.30
N GLN A 46 0.76 -9.09 -4.05
CA GLN A 46 0.34 -9.98 -2.97
C GLN A 46 -0.59 -9.24 -2.01
N TRP A 47 -1.68 -9.89 -1.59
CA TRP A 47 -2.64 -9.34 -0.64
C TRP A 47 -2.70 -10.22 0.62
N ASN A 48 -1.58 -10.34 1.33
CA ASN A 48 -1.47 -11.12 2.56
C ASN A 48 -1.46 -10.19 3.77
N MET A 49 -2.64 -9.88 4.29
CA MET A 49 -2.79 -8.95 5.42
C MET A 49 -2.17 -9.47 6.72
N VAL A 50 -1.99 -10.79 6.88
CA VAL A 50 -1.32 -11.34 8.06
C VAL A 50 0.16 -10.98 8.03
N GLU A 51 0.84 -11.20 6.91
CA GLU A 51 2.26 -10.85 6.75
C GLU A 51 2.48 -9.33 6.71
N ALA A 52 1.54 -8.57 6.15
CA ALA A 52 1.58 -7.12 6.21
C ALA A 52 1.58 -6.63 7.67
N LYS A 53 0.72 -7.20 8.51
CA LYS A 53 0.67 -6.88 9.94
C LYS A 53 1.99 -7.26 10.64
N SER A 54 2.54 -8.45 10.36
CA SER A 54 3.83 -8.88 10.91
C SER A 54 4.95 -7.87 10.62
N GLY A 55 5.00 -7.30 9.41
CA GLY A 55 5.96 -6.25 9.07
C GLY A 55 5.81 -4.98 9.92
N ILE A 56 4.57 -4.54 10.17
CA ILE A 56 4.28 -3.36 11.03
C ILE A 56 4.64 -3.66 12.48
N ASP A 57 4.25 -4.83 12.99
CA ASP A 57 4.54 -5.28 14.35
C ASP A 57 6.06 -5.33 14.58
N MET A 58 6.87 -5.75 13.59
CA MET A 58 8.33 -5.73 13.72
C MET A 58 8.91 -4.31 13.84
N ILE A 59 8.38 -3.34 13.11
CA ILE A 59 8.84 -1.94 13.24
C ILE A 59 8.42 -1.37 14.62
N GLN A 60 7.22 -1.71 15.11
CA GLN A 60 6.81 -1.35 16.47
C GLN A 60 7.72 -1.98 17.53
N MET A 61 8.01 -3.27 17.41
CA MET A 61 8.91 -3.98 18.32
C MET A 61 10.31 -3.37 18.30
N LEU A 62 10.85 -3.03 17.12
CA LEU A 62 12.14 -2.34 17.03
C LEU A 62 12.12 -1.03 17.79
N LYS A 63 11.09 -0.19 17.58
CA LYS A 63 10.95 1.08 18.31
C LYS A 63 10.92 0.88 19.83
N GLU A 64 10.20 -0.12 20.32
CA GLU A 64 10.11 -0.43 21.76
C GLU A 64 11.43 -0.96 22.32
N LYS A 65 12.10 -1.87 21.59
CA LYS A 65 13.34 -2.50 22.05
C LYS A 65 14.56 -1.61 21.95
N THR A 66 14.52 -0.56 21.12
CA THR A 66 15.61 0.40 20.99
C THR A 66 15.37 1.71 21.75
N GLU A 67 14.29 1.79 22.54
CA GLU A 67 14.02 2.95 23.39
C GLU A 67 15.24 3.33 24.26
N GLY A 68 15.53 4.63 24.35
CA GLY A 68 16.73 5.15 25.02
C GLY A 68 18.02 5.13 24.20
N ASN A 69 18.04 4.41 23.07
CA ASN A 69 19.16 4.45 22.11
C ASN A 69 18.85 5.31 20.87
N LEU A 70 17.59 5.72 20.70
CA LEU A 70 17.13 6.53 19.58
C LEU A 70 17.28 8.01 19.88
N GLN A 71 17.75 8.76 18.89
CA GLN A 71 17.67 10.22 18.86
C GLN A 71 16.20 10.64 18.71
N GLU A 72 15.91 11.90 19.03
CA GLU A 72 14.55 12.44 18.97
C GLU A 72 13.97 12.37 17.55
N GLN A 73 14.81 12.69 16.55
CA GLN A 73 14.46 12.64 15.14
C GLN A 73 14.17 11.21 14.68
N GLU A 74 14.97 10.24 15.14
CA GLU A 74 14.77 8.83 14.80
C GLU A 74 13.46 8.30 15.38
N THR A 75 13.16 8.67 16.63
CA THR A 75 11.91 8.32 17.31
C THR A 75 10.70 8.89 16.58
N LYS A 76 10.78 10.16 16.13
CA LYS A 76 9.75 10.83 15.33
C LYS A 76 9.54 10.14 13.99
N LEU A 77 10.62 9.80 13.29
CA LEU A 77 10.56 9.14 11.99
C LEU A 77 9.97 7.73 12.09
N LEU A 78 10.41 6.90 13.05
CA LEU A 78 9.81 5.60 13.31
C LEU A 78 8.31 5.70 13.58
N SER A 79 7.91 6.67 14.42
CA SER A 79 6.49 6.87 14.74
C SER A 79 5.68 7.30 13.51
N ALA A 80 6.25 8.14 12.64
CA ALA A 80 5.62 8.54 11.40
C ALA A 80 5.46 7.35 10.42
N ILE A 81 6.50 6.52 10.26
CA ILE A 81 6.46 5.32 9.41
C ILE A 81 5.40 4.35 9.92
N ILE A 82 5.36 4.07 11.22
CA ILE A 82 4.36 3.19 11.83
C ILE A 82 2.94 3.72 11.57
N ALA A 83 2.71 5.01 11.82
CA ALA A 83 1.39 5.62 11.61
C ALA A 83 0.94 5.57 10.14
N GLU A 84 1.85 5.85 9.20
CA GLU A 84 1.57 5.76 7.76
C GLU A 84 1.22 4.33 7.36
N LEU A 85 2.02 3.34 7.78
CA LEU A 85 1.76 1.93 7.49
C LEU A 85 0.44 1.44 8.10
N GLN A 86 0.09 1.87 9.32
CA GLN A 86 -1.18 1.50 9.95
C GLN A 86 -2.37 2.07 9.19
N MET A 87 -2.29 3.33 8.73
CA MET A 87 -3.33 3.92 7.88
C MET A 87 -3.45 3.17 6.55
N GLN A 88 -2.32 2.85 5.91
CA GLN A 88 -2.30 2.05 4.68
C GLN A 88 -2.91 0.66 4.88
N PHE A 89 -2.59 0.01 6.00
CA PHE A 89 -3.11 -1.30 6.36
C PHE A 89 -4.64 -1.31 6.50
N VAL A 90 -5.20 -0.30 7.17
CA VAL A 90 -6.65 -0.14 7.30
C VAL A 90 -7.32 0.10 5.95
N ASN A 91 -6.66 0.84 5.05
CA ASN A 91 -7.20 1.17 3.72
C ASN A 91 -7.00 0.07 2.68
N ALA A 92 -6.05 -0.85 2.89
CA ALA A 92 -5.68 -1.88 1.91
C ALA A 92 -6.85 -2.79 1.47
N PRO A 93 -7.76 -3.26 2.34
CA PRO A 93 -8.91 -4.06 1.91
C PRO A 93 -9.82 -3.34 0.92
N GLN A 94 -10.00 -2.02 1.05
CA GLN A 94 -10.79 -1.25 0.09
C GLN A 94 -10.02 -1.09 -1.22
N ALA A 95 -8.72 -0.77 -1.15
CA ALA A 95 -7.88 -0.67 -2.34
C ALA A 95 -7.86 -1.97 -3.17
N LYS A 96 -7.94 -3.14 -2.51
CA LYS A 96 -8.07 -4.44 -3.18
C LYS A 96 -9.35 -4.52 -4.00
N LYS A 97 -10.49 -4.21 -3.38
CA LYS A 97 -11.80 -4.24 -4.05
C LYS A 97 -11.85 -3.29 -5.25
N ASP A 98 -11.32 -2.08 -5.08
CA ASP A 98 -11.28 -1.09 -6.15
C ASP A 98 -10.40 -1.55 -7.32
N MET A 99 -9.33 -2.30 -7.04
CA MET A 99 -8.47 -2.89 -8.06
C MET A 99 -9.16 -4.05 -8.80
N GLU A 100 -9.82 -4.95 -8.06
CA GLU A 100 -10.59 -6.06 -8.63
C GLU A 100 -11.72 -5.55 -9.55
N ALA A 101 -12.48 -4.54 -9.11
CA ALA A 101 -13.55 -3.93 -9.90
C ALA A 101 -13.05 -3.34 -11.22
N LYS A 102 -11.87 -2.71 -11.23
CA LYS A 102 -11.26 -2.15 -12.46
C LYS A 102 -10.79 -3.24 -13.42
N ILE A 103 -10.30 -4.37 -12.90
CA ILE A 103 -9.93 -5.53 -13.73
C ILE A 103 -11.18 -6.10 -14.39
N ASP A 104 -12.24 -6.33 -13.62
CA ASP A 104 -13.52 -6.84 -14.14
C ASP A 104 -14.12 -5.93 -15.21
N GLU A 105 -14.07 -4.60 -15.00
CA GLU A 105 -14.53 -3.61 -15.98
C GLU A 105 -13.71 -3.62 -17.28
N ALA A 106 -12.38 -3.72 -17.16
CA ALA A 106 -11.49 -3.81 -18.30
C ALA A 106 -11.72 -5.10 -19.11
N GLU A 107 -11.94 -6.23 -18.43
CA GLU A 107 -12.27 -7.50 -19.08
C GLU A 107 -13.61 -7.43 -19.83
N LYS A 108 -14.65 -6.85 -19.22
CA LYS A 108 -15.96 -6.64 -19.89
C LYS A 108 -15.83 -5.75 -21.13
N THR A 109 -15.05 -4.68 -21.02
CA THR A 109 -14.78 -3.77 -22.13
C THR A 109 -14.08 -4.50 -23.27
N GLN A 110 -13.05 -5.30 -22.98
CA GLN A 110 -12.33 -6.08 -23.98
C GLN A 110 -13.21 -7.14 -24.66
N GLN A 111 -14.11 -7.79 -23.91
CA GLN A 111 -15.08 -8.75 -24.45
C GLN A 111 -16.06 -8.08 -25.42
N ALA A 112 -16.57 -6.89 -25.09
CA ALA A 112 -17.46 -6.15 -25.99
C ALA A 112 -16.84 -5.84 -27.36
N PHE A 113 -15.52 -5.56 -27.41
CA PHE A 113 -14.80 -5.32 -28.67
C PHE A 113 -14.47 -6.60 -29.46
N THR A 114 -14.29 -7.73 -28.78
CA THR A 114 -13.82 -8.99 -29.40
C THR A 114 -14.96 -9.96 -29.73
N SER A 115 -16.09 -9.88 -29.05
CA SER A 115 -17.30 -10.68 -29.27
C SER A 115 -18.57 -9.83 -29.10
N PRO A 116 -18.97 -9.05 -30.14
CA PRO A 116 -20.07 -8.07 -30.04
C PRO A 116 -21.46 -8.67 -29.72
N ARG A 117 -21.62 -10.00 -29.84
CA ARG A 117 -22.89 -10.69 -29.58
C ARG A 117 -23.15 -10.98 -28.09
N ASP A 118 -22.12 -10.99 -27.26
CA ASP A 118 -22.20 -11.37 -25.84
C ASP A 118 -22.03 -10.15 -24.89
N GLY A 119 -22.02 -8.93 -25.43
CA GLY A 119 -21.98 -7.70 -24.63
C GLY A 119 -23.24 -7.50 -23.79
N PRO A 120 -23.17 -6.77 -22.66
CA PRO A 120 -24.35 -6.46 -21.87
C PRO A 120 -25.39 -5.77 -22.75
N ALA A 121 -26.61 -6.29 -22.78
CA ALA A 121 -27.71 -5.65 -23.49
C ALA A 121 -27.95 -4.27 -22.84
N GLU A 122 -27.82 -3.19 -23.61
CA GLU A 122 -28.34 -1.89 -23.18
C GLU A 122 -29.85 -2.05 -23.00
N GLU A 123 -30.34 -1.95 -21.76
CA GLU A 123 -31.76 -1.72 -21.52
C GLU A 123 -32.08 -0.33 -22.07
N ILE A 124 -32.68 -0.31 -23.26
CA ILE A 124 -33.28 0.90 -23.81
C ILE A 124 -34.42 1.26 -22.86
N VAL A 125 -34.19 2.26 -22.01
CA VAL A 125 -35.26 2.90 -21.25
C VAL A 125 -36.18 3.54 -22.28
N ASN A 126 -37.32 2.90 -22.52
CA ASN A 126 -38.37 3.44 -23.37
C ASN A 126 -39.04 4.57 -22.60
N ASP A 127 -38.47 5.77 -22.69
CA ASP A 127 -39.14 7.01 -22.30
C ASP A 127 -40.32 7.20 -23.26
N GLY A 128 -41.46 6.63 -22.88
CA GLY A 128 -42.70 6.76 -23.60
C GLY A 128 -43.13 8.22 -23.65
N GLU A 129 -42.81 8.90 -24.76
CA GLU A 129 -43.54 10.08 -25.19
C GLU A 129 -44.72 9.62 -26.03
N GLU A 130 -45.88 9.55 -25.38
CA GLU A 130 -47.20 9.41 -25.98
C GLU A 130 -47.58 10.70 -26.73
N GLU A 131 -47.94 10.60 -28.02
CA GLU A 131 -48.96 11.44 -28.67
C GLU A 131 -49.91 10.58 -29.51
#